data_AF-A0A453GMH2-F1
#
_entry.id   AF-A0A453GMH2-F1
#
_cell.length_a   1.000
_cell.length_b   1.000
_cell.length_c   1.000
_cell.angle_alpha   90.00
_cell.angle_beta   90.00
_cell.angle_gamma   90.00
#
_symmetry.space_group_name_H-M   'P 1'
#
loop_
_entity.id
_entity.type
_entity.pdbx_description
1 polymer ?
#
loop_
_entity_poly.entity_id
_entity_poly.type
_entity_poly.pdbx_seq_one_letter_code
_entity_poly.pdbx_strand_id
1 'polypeptide(L)' 'MHIKELLKLRAIRESKCPHHSVAFIARNHAEEARGKSRMVINFKRLNENTIDDAYNT' A
#
# COMPACT_ATOMS: atom_id res chain seq x y z
N MET A 1 -12.88 6.70 0.12
CA MET A 1 -12.06 7.46 -0.86
C MET A 1 -11.01 6.55 -1.50
N HIS A 2 -10.17 5.86 -0.72
CA HIS A 2 -8.91 5.27 -1.20
C HIS A 2 -9.00 4.41 -2.47
N ILE A 3 -9.67 3.25 -2.43
CA ILE A 3 -9.67 2.32 -3.59
C ILE A 3 -10.33 2.92 -4.84
N LYS A 4 -11.49 3.57 -4.67
CA LYS A 4 -12.24 4.16 -5.80
C LYS A 4 -11.43 5.25 -6.52
N GLU A 5 -10.71 6.07 -5.76
CA GLU A 5 -9.85 7.13 -6.33
C GLU A 5 -8.64 6.55 -7.05
N LEU A 6 -7.98 5.54 -6.46
CA LEU A 6 -6.84 4.87 -7.10
C LEU A 6 -7.25 4.17 -8.40
N LEU A 7 -8.44 3.57 -8.46
CA LEU A 7 -9.01 3.02 -9.69
C LEU A 7 -9.27 4.13 -10.73
N LYS A 8 -9.83 5.27 -10.31
CA LYS A 8 -10.07 6.42 -11.20
C LYS A 8 -8.76 7.00 -11.75
N LEU A 9 -7.72 7.07 -10.92
CA LEU A 9 -6.37 7.49 -11.29
C LEU A 9 -5.61 6.45 -12.13
N ARG A 10 -6.18 5.24 -12.31
CA ARG A 10 -5.54 4.09 -12.97
C ARG A 10 -4.21 3.68 -12.33
N ALA A 11 -4.02 4.01 -11.05
CA ALA A 11 -2.84 3.60 -10.27
C ALA A 11 -2.93 2.12 -9.84
N ILE A 12 -4.14 1.57 -9.75
CA ILE A 12 -4.40 0.16 -9.46
C ILE A 12 -5.43 -0.41 -10.45
N ARG A 13 -5.48 -1.75 -10.54
CA ARG A 13 -6.48 -2.49 -11.31
C ARG A 13 -6.88 -3.77 -10.57
N GLU A 14 -8.01 -4.33 -10.94
CA GLU A 14 -8.41 -5.66 -10.49
C GLU A 14 -7.40 -6.71 -10.98
N SER A 15 -7.11 -7.68 -10.11
CA SER A 15 -6.15 -8.75 -10.37
C SER A 15 -6.68 -10.05 -9.81
N LYS A 16 -6.39 -11.16 -10.50
CA LYS A 16 -6.69 -12.54 -10.07
C LYS A 16 -5.42 -13.29 -9.62
N CYS A 17 -4.34 -12.55 -9.34
CA CYS A 17 -3.07 -13.13 -8.90
C CYS A 17 -3.23 -13.92 -7.59
N PRO A 18 -2.62 -15.11 -7.46
CA PRO A 18 -2.65 -15.87 -6.20
C PRO A 18 -1.86 -15.17 -5.08
N HIS A 19 -0.89 -14.32 -5.43
CA HIS A 19 -0.09 -13.56 -4.47
C HIS A 19 -0.82 -12.29 -4.06
N HIS A 20 -0.92 -12.07 -2.75
CA HIS A 20 -1.52 -10.87 -2.17
C HIS A 20 -0.76 -10.44 -0.92
N SER A 21 -0.90 -9.16 -0.58
CA SER A 21 -0.38 -8.57 0.66
C SER A 21 -1.53 -7.92 1.42
N VAL A 22 -1.44 -7.91 2.75
CA VAL A 22 -2.49 -7.37 3.60
C VAL A 22 -2.48 -5.84 3.54
N ALA A 23 -3.66 -5.24 3.34
CA ALA A 23 -3.87 -3.81 3.42
C ALA A 23 -4.73 -3.46 4.64
N PHE A 24 -4.38 -2.37 5.34
CA PHE A 24 -5.13 -1.87 6.49
C PHE A 24 -5.15 -0.34 6.51
N ILE A 25 -6.10 0.24 7.24
CA ILE A 25 -6.16 1.68 7.46
C ILE A 25 -5.35 2.03 8.70
N ALA A 26 -4.30 2.82 8.53
CA ALA A 26 -3.53 3.35 9.65
C ALA A 26 -4.32 4.44 10.37
N ARG A 27 -4.49 4.27 11.69
CA ARG A 27 -5.14 5.22 12.60
C ARG A 27 -4.20 5.51 13.75
N ASN A 28 -3.22 6.37 13.50
CA ASN A 28 -2.36 6.91 14.55
C ASN A 28 -2.90 8.28 14.97
N HIS A 29 -2.62 8.69 16.21
CA HIS A 29 -3.04 9.98 16.75
C HIS A 29 -2.68 11.18 15.84
N ALA A 30 -1.52 11.12 15.16
CA ALA A 30 -1.10 12.15 14.21
C ALA A 30 -1.95 12.21 12.92
N GLU A 31 -2.50 11.07 12.48
CA GLU A 31 -3.37 10.99 11.31
C GLU A 31 -4.82 11.38 11.67
N GLU A 32 -5.25 11.02 12.88
CA GLU A 32 -6.52 11.48 13.45
C GLU A 32 -6.54 13.01 13.60
N ALA A 33 -5.44 13.59 14.12
CA ALA A 33 -5.28 15.05 14.21
C ALA A 33 -5.31 15.76 12.86
N ARG A 34 -4.91 15.09 11.77
CA ARG A 34 -4.97 15.62 10.39
C ARG A 34 -6.31 15.38 9.70
N GLY A 35 -7.21 14.60 10.29
CA GLY A 35 -8.51 14.24 9.70
C GLY A 35 -8.40 13.43 8.40
N LYS A 36 -7.25 12.82 8.12
CA LYS A 36 -7.01 12.06 6.88
C LYS A 36 -6.61 10.64 7.22
N SER A 37 -7.43 9.68 6.80
CA SER A 37 -7.10 8.26 6.91
C SER A 37 -6.13 7.84 5.79
N ARG A 38 -5.18 6.97 6.10
CA ARG A 38 -4.22 6.41 5.13
C ARG A 38 -4.38 4.90 5.05
N MET A 39 -4.41 4.37 3.83
CA MET A 39 -4.31 2.93 3.59
C MET A 39 -2.85 2.55 3.44
N VAL A 40 -2.41 1.53 4.18
CA VAL A 40 -1.05 1.01 4.18
C VAL A 40 -1.08 -0.45 3.73
N ILE A 41 -0.12 -0.84 2.90
CA ILE A 41 0.05 -2.23 2.45
C ILE A 41 1.29 -2.80 3.13
N ASN A 42 1.16 -3.94 3.79
CA ASN A 42 2.27 -4.62 4.43
C ASN A 42 3.03 -5.47 3.43
N PHE A 43 4.14 -4.93 2.91
CA PHE A 43 5.03 -5.64 1.98
C PHE A 43 6.15 -6.44 2.65
N LYS A 44 6.18 -6.61 3.98
CA LYS A 44 7.29 -7.28 4.67
C LYS A 44 7.66 -8.63 4.05
N ARG A 45 6.68 -9.53 3.90
CA ARG A 45 6.89 -10.85 3.28
C ARG A 45 7.29 -10.73 1.81
N LEU A 46 6.74 -9.77 1.07
CA LEU A 46 7.11 -9.58 -0.33
C LEU A 46 8.57 -9.13 -0.45
N ASN A 47 8.98 -8.17 0.36
CA ASN A 47 10.34 -7.63 0.40
C ASN A 47 11.36 -8.70 0.79
N GLU A 48 11.06 -9.56 1.77
CA GLU A 48 11.92 -10.70 2.13
C GLU A 48 12.14 -11.69 0.98
N ASN A 49 11.21 -11.75 0.02
CA ASN A 49 11.28 -12.62 -1.16
C ASN A 49 11.70 -11.85 -2.44
N THR A 50 12.10 -10.59 -2.32
CA THR A 50 12.56 -9.76 -3.44
C THR A 50 14.06 -9.53 -3.30
N ILE A 51 14.78 -9.55 -4.42
CA ILE A 51 16.21 -9.25 -4.45
C ILE A 51 16.39 -7.73 -4.32
N ASP A 52 17.20 -7.30 -3.36
CA ASP A 52 17.55 -5.89 -3.21
C ASP A 52 18.51 -5.48 -4.34
N ASP A 53 18.18 -4.39 -5.02
CA ASP A 53 18.94 -3.82 -6.15
C ASP A 53 19.06 -2.30 -5.94
N ALA A 54 19.61 -1.94 -4.78
CA ALA A 54 19.77 -0.56 -4.39
C ALA A 54 20.74 0.16 -5.34
N TYR A 55 20.29 1.28 -5.93
CA TYR A 55 21.15 2.19 -6.68
C TYR A 55 22.05 2.96 -5.70
N ASN A 56 23.23 2.43 -5.44
CA ASN A 56 24.27 3.09 -4.67
C ASN A 56 25.11 3.96 -5.62
N THR A 57 24.87 5.28 -5.62
CA THR A 57 25.75 6.29 -6.26
C THR A 57 27.04 6.48 -5.49
#